data_AF-A0A329X2Y9-F1
#
_entry.id   AF-A0A329X2Y9-F1
#
_cell.length_a   1.000
_cell.length_b   1.000
_cell.length_c   1.000
_cell.angle_alpha   90.00
_cell.angle_beta   90.00
_cell.angle_gamma   90.00
#
_symmetry.space_group_name_H-M   'P 1'
#
loop_
_entity.id
_entity.type
_entity.pdbx_description
1 polymer ?
#
loop_
_entity_poly.entity_id
_entity_poly.type
_entity_poly.pdbx_seq_one_letter_code
_entity_poly.pdbx_strand_id
1 'polypeptide(L)'
;MSINKDMIEIARLISLLKQVVTYLKESGNGESSYAYLIKSINILENKASNGMKNLYKYIMNDFRMMGDRGQYGEDIDPITDEIYAIISNNPLFTK
;
A
#
# COMPACT_ATOMS: atom_id res chain seq x y z
N MET A 1 13.92 -17.65 -1.86
CA MET A 1 12.73 -17.03 -2.50
C MET A 1 12.94 -17.02 -4.00
N SER A 2 11.94 -17.43 -4.78
CA SER A 2 12.01 -17.42 -6.25
C SER A 2 11.64 -16.01 -6.74
N ILE A 3 12.51 -15.40 -7.54
CA ILE A 3 12.36 -14.04 -8.11
C ILE A 3 10.96 -13.81 -8.72
N ASN A 4 10.36 -14.86 -9.29
CA ASN A 4 9.03 -14.81 -9.88
C ASN A 4 7.91 -14.52 -8.85
N LYS A 5 8.01 -15.05 -7.62
CA LYS A 5 7.00 -14.82 -6.58
C LYS A 5 7.03 -13.36 -6.12
N ASP A 6 8.21 -12.82 -5.87
CA ASP A 6 8.37 -11.44 -5.40
C ASP A 6 7.90 -10.44 -6.46
N MET A 7 8.16 -10.70 -7.74
CA MET A 7 7.66 -9.87 -8.85
C MET A 7 6.13 -9.88 -8.95
N ILE A 8 5.48 -11.03 -8.76
CA ILE A 8 4.02 -11.14 -8.76
C ILE A 8 3.43 -10.39 -7.56
N GLU A 9 4.01 -10.56 -6.37
CA GLU A 9 3.54 -9.87 -5.15
C GLU A 9 3.73 -8.36 -5.25
N ILE A 10 4.83 -7.87 -5.82
CA ILE A 10 5.05 -6.44 -6.07
C ILE A 10 3.99 -5.89 -7.04
N ALA A 11 3.74 -6.57 -8.16
CA ALA A 11 2.75 -6.12 -9.15
C ALA A 11 1.33 -6.08 -8.53
N ARG A 12 1.00 -7.11 -7.74
CA ARG A 12 -0.26 -7.18 -6.99
C ARG A 12 -0.38 -6.04 -5.97
N LEU A 13 0.67 -5.79 -5.18
CA LEU A 13 0.71 -4.71 -4.21
C LEU A 13 0.52 -3.33 -4.86
N ILE A 14 1.18 -3.07 -6.00
CA ILE A 14 0.98 -1.82 -6.76
C ILE A 14 -0.49 -1.66 -7.19
N SER A 15 -1.11 -2.73 -7.70
CA SER A 15 -2.51 -2.70 -8.14
C SER A 15 -3.45 -2.38 -6.98
N LEU A 16 -3.29 -3.05 -5.83
CA LEU A 16 -4.13 -2.82 -4.65
C LEU A 16 -3.95 -1.40 -4.09
N LEU A 17 -2.71 -0.90 -3.98
CA LEU A 17 -2.44 0.46 -3.51
C LEU A 17 -3.10 1.51 -4.41
N LYS A 18 -3.09 1.30 -5.73
CA LYS A 18 -3.80 2.16 -6.69
C LYS A 18 -5.31 2.12 -6.47
N GLN A 19 -5.89 0.96 -6.16
CA GLN A 19 -7.32 0.87 -5.83
C GLN A 19 -7.67 1.69 -4.58
N VAL A 20 -6.84 1.65 -3.53
CA VAL A 20 -7.06 2.47 -2.33
C VAL A 20 -6.97 3.96 -2.63
N VAL A 21 -5.98 4.38 -3.44
CA VAL A 21 -5.85 5.78 -3.87
C VAL A 21 -7.09 6.23 -4.66
N THR A 22 -7.55 5.41 -5.61
CA THR A 22 -8.77 5.69 -6.39
C THR A 22 -9.98 5.83 -5.49
N TYR A 23 -10.20 4.87 -4.57
CA TYR A 23 -11.29 4.91 -3.60
C TYR A 23 -11.29 6.21 -2.78
N LEU A 24 -10.14 6.60 -2.23
CA LEU A 24 -10.03 7.82 -1.42
C LEU A 24 -10.30 9.07 -2.26
N LYS A 25 -9.78 9.12 -3.48
CA LYS A 25 -10.01 10.22 -4.42
C LYS A 25 -11.48 10.35 -4.82
N GLU A 26 -12.14 9.24 -5.15
CA GLU A 26 -13.56 9.20 -5.52
C GLU A 26 -14.47 9.56 -4.33
N SER A 27 -14.02 9.27 -3.12
CA SER A 27 -14.69 9.70 -1.87
C SER A 27 -14.43 11.17 -1.50
N GLY A 28 -13.79 11.95 -2.38
CA GLY A 28 -13.57 13.39 -2.20
C GLY A 28 -12.38 13.76 -1.31
N ASN A 29 -11.50 12.79 -0.98
CA ASN A 29 -10.33 13.07 -0.15
C ASN A 29 -9.19 13.66 -0.98
N GLY A 30 -8.51 14.67 -0.43
CA GLY A 30 -7.32 15.26 -1.04
C GLY A 30 -6.09 14.35 -0.92
N GLU A 31 -5.08 14.59 -1.76
CA GLU A 31 -3.84 13.80 -1.83
C GLU A 31 -3.10 13.68 -0.49
N SER A 32 -3.23 14.67 0.40
CA SER A 32 -2.68 14.61 1.75
C SER A 32 -3.20 13.42 2.57
N SER A 33 -4.34 12.83 2.19
CA SER A 33 -4.92 11.67 2.86
C SER A 33 -4.25 10.35 2.47
N TYR A 34 -3.55 10.30 1.34
CA TYR A 34 -2.93 9.11 0.76
C TYR A 34 -1.52 9.36 0.20
N ALA A 35 -0.83 10.37 0.71
CA ALA A 35 0.47 10.81 0.20
C ALA A 35 1.56 9.73 0.35
N TYR A 36 1.51 8.92 1.42
CA TYR A 36 2.46 7.84 1.63
C TYR A 36 2.12 6.60 0.78
N LEU A 37 0.85 6.39 0.40
CA LEU A 37 0.47 5.39 -0.60
C LEU A 37 1.05 5.74 -1.97
N ILE A 38 0.93 7.00 -2.42
CA ILE A 38 1.56 7.47 -3.67
C ILE A 38 3.07 7.28 -3.63
N LYS A 39 3.72 7.64 -2.52
CA LYS A 39 5.15 7.42 -2.32
C LYS A 39 5.52 5.93 -2.41
N SER A 40 4.69 5.05 -1.84
CA SER A 40 4.90 3.60 -1.86
C SER A 40 4.78 3.02 -3.27
N ILE A 41 3.78 3.45 -4.04
CA ILE A 41 3.63 3.10 -5.46
C ILE A 41 4.88 3.50 -6.24
N ASN A 42 5.35 4.74 -6.08
CA ASN A 42 6.56 5.22 -6.77
C ASN A 42 7.80 4.39 -6.41
N ILE A 43 7.97 3.98 -5.14
CA ILE A 43 9.08 3.12 -4.72
C ILE A 43 9.02 1.76 -5.41
N LEU A 44 7.83 1.16 -5.48
CA LEU A 44 7.60 -0.16 -6.06
C LEU A 44 7.82 -0.13 -7.59
N GLU A 45 7.25 0.84 -8.29
CA GLU A 45 7.37 1.00 -9.75
C GLU A 45 8.82 1.25 -10.18
N ASN A 46 9.56 2.09 -9.44
CA ASN A 46 10.96 2.41 -9.73
C ASN A 46 11.95 1.38 -9.16
N LYS A 47 11.47 0.32 -8.49
CA LYS A 47 12.32 -0.68 -7.81
C LYS A 47 13.36 -0.04 -6.90
N ALA A 48 12.99 1.04 -6.21
CA ALA A 48 13.90 1.84 -5.40
C ALA A 48 14.28 1.08 -4.11
N SER A 49 15.36 0.31 -4.16
CA SER A 49 15.82 -0.60 -3.09
C SER A 49 15.94 0.09 -1.72
N ASN A 50 16.46 1.32 -1.68
CA ASN A 50 16.57 2.12 -0.45
C ASN A 50 15.20 2.49 0.16
N GLY A 51 14.16 2.54 -0.67
CA GLY A 51 12.79 2.83 -0.29
C GLY A 51 12.00 1.61 0.17
N MET A 52 12.34 0.41 -0.32
CA MET A 52 11.58 -0.84 -0.06
C MET A 52 11.42 -1.15 1.43
N LYS A 53 12.49 -0.97 2.23
CA LYS A 53 12.47 -1.15 3.69
C LYS A 53 11.52 -0.22 4.45
N ASN A 54 11.07 0.87 3.82
CA ASN A 54 10.16 1.83 4.43
C ASN A 54 8.69 1.59 4.04
N LEU A 55 8.41 0.64 3.14
CA LEU A 55 7.07 0.43 2.59
C LEU A 55 6.05 0.08 3.68
N TYR A 56 6.40 -0.84 4.60
CA TYR A 56 5.54 -1.18 5.73
C TYR A 56 5.14 0.08 6.52
N LYS A 57 6.12 0.90 6.92
CA LYS A 57 5.88 2.14 7.67
C LYS A 57 4.98 3.12 6.90
N TYR A 58 5.24 3.33 5.61
CA TYR A 58 4.50 4.29 4.80
C TYR A 58 3.05 3.87 4.60
N ILE A 59 2.81 2.61 4.22
CA ILE A 59 1.48 2.07 3.99
C ILE A 59 0.68 2.06 5.29
N MET A 60 1.27 1.55 6.38
CA MET A 60 0.59 1.49 7.68
C MET A 60 0.27 2.88 8.26
N ASN A 61 1.06 3.91 7.95
CA ASN A 61 0.77 5.25 8.40
C ASN A 61 -0.50 5.81 7.74
N ASP A 62 -0.65 5.65 6.43
CA ASP A 62 -1.88 6.08 5.74
C ASP A 62 -3.09 5.24 6.17
N PHE A 63 -2.92 3.93 6.38
CA PHE A 63 -4.01 3.06 6.88
C PHE A 63 -4.46 3.44 8.29
N ARG A 64 -3.52 3.73 9.20
CA ARG A 64 -3.86 4.25 10.53
C ARG A 64 -4.65 5.56 10.42
N MET A 65 -4.22 6.47 9.54
CA MET A 65 -4.94 7.72 9.31
C MET A 65 -6.30 7.53 8.65
N MET A 66 -6.48 6.53 7.79
CA MET A 66 -7.80 6.13 7.28
C MET A 66 -8.72 5.71 8.43
N GLY A 67 -8.21 4.92 9.38
CA GLY A 67 -8.92 4.56 10.61
C GLY A 67 -9.33 5.77 11.43
N ASP A 68 -8.38 6.68 11.69
CA ASP A 68 -8.63 7.91 12.45
C ASP A 68 -9.71 8.81 11.80
N ARG A 69 -9.89 8.70 10.47
CA ARG A 69 -10.84 9.51 9.68
C ARG A 69 -12.15 8.79 9.35
N GLY A 70 -12.31 7.52 9.75
CA GLY A 70 -13.49 6.73 9.39
C GLY A 70 -13.60 6.45 7.90
N GLN A 71 -12.47 6.24 7.22
CA GLN A 71 -12.40 5.98 5.77
C GLN A 71 -12.40 4.47 5.42
N TYR A 72 -12.70 3.61 6.40
CA TYR A 72 -12.90 2.17 6.22
C TYR A 72 -14.36 1.84 5.94
N GLY A 73 -14.63 0.67 5.34
CA GLY A 73 -15.96 0.23 4.93
C GLY A 73 -15.94 -0.91 3.92
N GLU A 74 -17.14 -1.42 3.58
CA GLU A 74 -17.35 -2.71 2.90
C GLU A 74 -16.41 -2.98 1.73
N ASP A 75 -16.31 -2.07 0.76
CA ASP A 75 -15.55 -2.30 -0.47
C ASP A 75 -14.02 -2.16 -0.26
N ILE A 76 -13.59 -1.38 0.74
CA ILE A 76 -12.17 -1.05 0.92
C ILE A 76 -11.48 -1.98 1.93
N ASP A 77 -12.22 -2.52 2.90
CA ASP A 77 -11.67 -3.38 3.96
C ASP A 77 -10.93 -4.60 3.39
N PRO A 78 -11.51 -5.40 2.46
CA PRO A 78 -10.83 -6.57 1.91
C PRO A 78 -9.54 -6.21 1.15
N ILE A 79 -9.50 -5.04 0.51
CA ILE A 79 -8.32 -4.56 -0.21
C ILE A 79 -7.21 -4.21 0.79
N THR A 80 -7.56 -3.50 1.86
CA THR A 80 -6.58 -3.10 2.88
C THR A 80 -6.06 -4.30 3.69
N ASP A 81 -6.90 -5.30 3.95
CA ASP A 81 -6.50 -6.56 4.58
C ASP A 81 -5.53 -7.35 3.69
N GLU A 82 -5.78 -7.40 2.39
CA GLU A 82 -4.89 -8.06 1.45
C GLU A 82 -3.54 -7.34 1.34
N ILE A 83 -3.54 -6.00 1.30
CA ILE A 83 -2.31 -5.21 1.36
C ILE A 83 -1.53 -5.52 2.63
N TYR A 84 -2.21 -5.53 3.79
CA TYR A 84 -1.60 -5.86 5.08
C TYR A 84 -0.96 -7.25 5.07
N ALA A 85 -1.64 -8.25 4.50
CA ALA A 85 -1.13 -9.60 4.37
C ALA A 85 0.12 -9.68 3.49
N ILE A 86 0.17 -8.95 2.36
CA ILE A 86 1.35 -8.93 1.49
C ILE A 86 2.55 -8.28 2.19
N ILE A 87 2.35 -7.09 2.77
CA ILE A 87 3.46 -6.32 3.36
C ILE A 87 3.99 -6.93 4.66
N SER A 88 3.16 -7.67 5.39
CA SER A 88 3.56 -8.31 6.66
C SER A 88 4.23 -9.68 6.46
N ASN A 89 3.89 -10.39 5.39
CA ASN A 89 4.40 -11.74 5.14
C ASN A 89 5.60 -11.78 4.17
N ASN A 90 5.96 -10.66 3.54
CA ASN A 90 7.10 -10.58 2.64
C ASN A 90 8.32 -9.91 3.32
N PRO A 91 9.43 -10.66 3.57
CA PRO A 91 10.65 -10.15 4.19
C PRO A 91 11.33 -9.00 3.43
N LEU A 92 10.97 -8.76 2.17
CA LEU A 92 11.43 -7.60 1.40
C LEU A 92 10.97 -6.28 2.03
N PHE A 93 9.85 -6.29 2.75
CA PHE A 93 9.18 -5.08 3.26
C PHE A 93 9.24 -4.91 4.77
N THR A 94 9.55 -5.97 5.52
CA THR A 94 9.52 -6.01 7.00
C THR A 94 10.91 -5.92 7.66
N LYS A 95 11.94 -5.54 6.90
CA LYS A 95 13.35 -5.65 7.32
C LYS A 95 13.85 -4.45 8.13
#